data_AF-A0A5C5UZB1-F1
#
_entry.id   AF-A0A5C5UZB1-F1
#
_cell.length_a   1.000
_cell.length_b   1.000
_cell.length_c   1.000
_cell.angle_alpha   90.00
_cell.angle_beta   90.00
_cell.angle_gamma   90.00
#
_symmetry.space_group_name_H-M   'P 1'
#
loop_
_entity.id
_entity.type
_entity.pdbx_description
1 polymer ?
#
loop_
_entity_poly.entity_id
_entity_poly.type
_entity_poly.pdbx_seq_one_letter_code
_entity_poly.pdbx_strand_id
1 'polypeptide(L)'
;MLHKNHQESVDPLTHPRSNERESNRIPSEDGRLDEDKFWEVISLFDWSQTGDDDAVMAGVLQALAAMDREAIYRFEDILAEKLHALDTREHCRACYAGELDPDDGDDYISADDFLYQRCVVVVNGREVYEAILKDPSQMPQGMEFEALLSLPSEAFEEKTGEEYDHVPPVSYESFENTAGWAPTSDTRGGKYTGPNIPPGNRRPT
;
A
#
# COMPACT_ATOMS: atom_id res chain seq x y z
N MET A 1 28.27 71.45 29.77
CA MET A 1 29.27 72.06 28.87
C MET A 1 29.65 70.98 27.86
N LEU A 2 29.12 71.07 26.63
CA LEU A 2 29.85 71.47 25.41
C LEU A 2 30.71 70.27 24.90
N HIS A 3 30.43 69.58 23.79
CA HIS A 3 30.06 70.03 22.44
C HIS A 3 29.36 68.92 21.62
N LYS A 4 28.49 69.34 20.70
CA LYS A 4 28.09 68.61 19.48
C LYS A 4 29.06 68.96 18.34
N ASN A 5 29.23 68.03 17.38
CA ASN A 5 29.46 68.24 15.92
C ASN A 5 29.54 66.83 15.29
N HIS A 6 28.53 66.32 14.58
CA HIS A 6 28.05 66.58 13.21
C HIS A 6 29.04 66.19 12.10
N GLN A 7 28.72 65.09 11.39
CA GLN A 7 29.13 64.84 10.00
C GLN A 7 28.07 63.93 9.35
N GLU A 8 27.30 64.48 8.42
CA GLU A 8 26.55 63.72 7.41
C GLU A 8 27.48 63.41 6.22
N SER A 9 27.36 62.22 5.65
CA SER A 9 27.56 61.99 4.21
C SER A 9 26.87 60.70 3.77
N VAL A 10 25.86 60.89 2.93
CA VAL A 10 25.13 59.92 2.11
C VAL A 10 26.06 59.18 1.14
N ASP A 11 25.79 57.89 0.89
CA ASP A 11 25.84 57.37 -0.48
C ASP A 11 24.81 56.23 -0.71
N PRO A 12 24.18 56.17 -1.91
CA PRO A 12 23.00 55.37 -2.20
C PRO A 12 23.34 54.10 -3.00
N LEU A 13 22.51 53.06 -2.96
CA LEU A 13 22.29 52.15 -4.09
C LEU A 13 21.00 51.33 -3.88
N THR A 14 20.13 51.41 -4.89
CA THR A 14 18.81 50.80 -5.02
C THR A 14 18.85 49.38 -5.63
N HIS A 15 18.12 48.44 -4.99
CA HIS A 15 17.34 47.29 -5.54
C HIS A 15 18.09 46.13 -6.25
N PRO A 16 17.51 44.89 -6.37
CA PRO A 16 16.12 44.47 -6.16
C PRO A 16 15.89 43.19 -5.31
N ARG A 17 14.59 42.84 -5.26
CA ARG A 17 13.90 41.67 -4.66
C ARG A 17 14.44 40.28 -5.05
N SER A 18 13.85 39.30 -4.35
CA SER A 18 13.61 37.89 -4.68
C SER A 18 14.78 36.92 -4.53
N ASN A 19 14.65 35.98 -3.59
CA ASN A 19 14.16 34.66 -3.98
C ASN A 19 13.64 33.90 -2.75
N GLU A 20 12.31 33.85 -2.63
CA GLU A 20 11.62 32.75 -1.96
C GLU A 20 12.11 31.44 -2.58
N ARG A 21 12.76 30.59 -1.79
CA ARG A 21 12.81 29.15 -2.12
C ARG A 21 11.71 28.48 -1.32
N GLU A 22 10.49 28.90 -1.61
CA GLU A 22 9.33 28.06 -1.39
C GLU A 22 9.47 26.94 -2.42
N SER A 23 9.69 25.73 -1.91
CA SER A 23 9.81 24.52 -2.71
C SER A 23 8.54 24.37 -3.54
N ASN A 24 8.67 24.71 -4.81
CA ASN A 24 7.66 24.61 -5.85
C ASN A 24 7.28 23.12 -6.05
N ARG A 25 6.45 22.55 -5.15
CA ARG A 25 5.65 21.38 -5.50
C ARG A 25 4.60 21.88 -6.48
N ILE A 26 4.80 21.55 -7.74
CA ILE A 26 3.79 21.71 -8.77
C ILE A 26 2.58 20.88 -8.30
N PRO A 27 1.38 21.48 -8.11
CA PRO A 27 0.17 20.71 -7.87
C PRO A 27 -0.06 19.79 -9.07
N SER A 28 -0.29 18.50 -8.85
CA SER A 28 -0.65 17.58 -9.92
C SER A 28 -1.93 18.07 -10.60
N GLU A 29 -1.82 18.44 -11.87
CA GLU A 29 -2.85 19.15 -12.65
C GLU A 29 -3.99 18.26 -13.19
N ASP A 30 -4.20 17.04 -12.67
CA ASP A 30 -5.32 16.18 -13.14
C ASP A 30 -6.32 15.71 -12.08
N GLY A 31 -6.11 15.99 -10.79
CA GLY A 31 -7.04 15.61 -9.72
C GLY A 31 -7.20 14.09 -9.52
N ARG A 32 -6.53 13.23 -10.29
CA ARG A 32 -6.52 11.79 -10.06
C ARG A 32 -5.57 11.44 -8.93
N LEU A 33 -5.97 10.44 -8.17
CA LEU A 33 -5.17 9.85 -7.12
C LEU A 33 -3.95 9.15 -7.75
N ASP A 34 -2.75 9.64 -7.43
CA ASP A 34 -1.49 9.02 -7.80
C ASP A 34 -0.92 8.19 -6.63
N GLU A 35 0.22 7.52 -6.85
CA GLU A 35 0.84 6.68 -5.83
C GLU A 35 1.29 7.47 -4.60
N ASP A 36 1.76 8.71 -4.76
CA ASP A 36 2.15 9.53 -3.61
C ASP A 36 0.93 9.84 -2.74
N LYS A 37 -0.21 10.17 -3.35
CA LYS A 37 -1.48 10.39 -2.66
C LYS A 37 -2.01 9.10 -2.01
N PHE A 38 -1.88 7.96 -2.68
CA PHE A 38 -2.22 6.65 -2.11
C PHE A 38 -1.50 6.44 -0.77
N TRP A 39 -0.18 6.64 -0.74
CA TRP A 39 0.62 6.49 0.48
C TRP A 39 0.29 7.54 1.55
N GLU A 40 -0.05 8.77 1.16
CA GLU A 40 -0.57 9.78 2.10
C GLU A 40 -1.88 9.33 2.76
N VAL A 41 -2.79 8.69 2.02
CA VAL A 41 -4.03 8.12 2.58
C VAL A 41 -3.73 6.95 3.51
N ILE A 42 -2.86 6.01 3.10
CA ILE A 42 -2.41 4.90 3.95
C ILE A 42 -1.73 5.38 5.25
N SER A 43 -1.10 6.56 5.25
CA SER A 43 -0.48 7.10 6.48
C SER A 43 -1.48 7.53 7.56
N LEU A 44 -2.79 7.52 7.27
CA LEU A 44 -3.86 7.95 8.18
C LEU A 44 -4.39 6.84 9.09
N PHE A 45 -3.94 5.60 8.94
CA PHE A 45 -4.27 4.51 9.86
C PHE A 45 -3.84 4.86 11.29
N ASP A 46 -4.77 4.81 12.25
CA ASP A 46 -4.49 5.14 13.66
C ASP A 46 -4.08 3.91 14.47
N TRP A 47 -2.79 3.56 14.36
CA TRP A 47 -2.21 2.45 15.12
C TRP A 47 -2.23 2.63 16.65
N SER A 48 -2.67 3.78 17.19
CA SER A 48 -2.93 3.89 18.63
C SER A 48 -4.18 3.12 19.07
N GLN A 49 -5.03 2.71 18.13
CA GLN A 49 -6.27 1.93 18.34
C GLN A 49 -6.11 0.43 18.08
N THR A 50 -4.88 -0.11 18.04
CA THR A 50 -4.64 -1.54 17.79
C THR A 50 -5.55 -2.44 18.63
N GLY A 51 -6.20 -3.40 17.96
CA GLY A 51 -7.19 -4.31 18.55
C GLY A 51 -8.64 -3.93 18.24
N ASP A 52 -8.85 -2.81 17.55
CA ASP A 52 -10.14 -2.35 17.01
C ASP A 52 -9.91 -1.81 15.59
N ASP A 53 -10.10 -2.66 14.59
CA ASP A 53 -9.80 -2.33 13.19
C ASP A 53 -10.66 -1.18 12.67
N ASP A 54 -11.94 -1.11 13.09
CA ASP A 54 -12.84 0.00 12.74
C ASP A 54 -12.27 1.34 13.25
N ALA A 55 -11.78 1.35 14.49
CA ALA A 55 -11.17 2.54 15.08
C ALA A 55 -9.83 2.91 14.42
N VAL A 56 -9.01 1.92 14.04
CA VAL A 56 -7.78 2.13 13.26
C VAL A 56 -8.10 2.73 11.89
N MET A 57 -9.17 2.28 11.23
CA MET A 57 -9.54 2.67 9.87
C MET A 57 -10.36 3.97 9.79
N ALA A 58 -11.00 4.41 10.86
CA ALA A 58 -11.95 5.53 10.82
C ALA A 58 -11.41 6.80 10.13
N GLY A 59 -10.14 7.16 10.41
CA GLY A 59 -9.51 8.33 9.81
C GLY A 59 -9.24 8.19 8.31
N VAL A 60 -8.75 7.03 7.88
CA VAL A 60 -8.46 6.75 6.47
C VAL A 60 -9.75 6.62 5.65
N LEU A 61 -10.79 5.98 6.21
CA LEU A 61 -12.11 5.85 5.61
C LEU A 61 -12.71 7.22 5.33
N GLN A 62 -12.76 8.09 6.34
CA GLN A 62 -13.27 9.46 6.18
C GLN A 62 -12.50 10.25 5.11
N ALA A 63 -11.17 10.12 5.09
CA ALA A 63 -10.33 10.82 4.13
C ALA A 63 -10.58 10.35 2.70
N LEU A 64 -10.73 9.04 2.49
CA LEU A 64 -10.99 8.45 1.18
C LEU A 64 -12.42 8.76 0.69
N ALA A 65 -13.43 8.66 1.56
CA ALA A 65 -14.83 8.99 1.24
C ALA A 65 -15.03 10.46 0.83
N ALA A 66 -14.19 11.36 1.36
CA ALA A 66 -14.19 12.78 0.99
C ALA A 66 -13.65 13.04 -0.43
N MET A 67 -12.88 12.12 -1.02
CA MET A 67 -12.36 12.22 -2.39
C MET A 67 -13.46 11.93 -3.42
N ASP A 68 -13.25 12.25 -4.70
CA ASP A 68 -14.23 11.91 -5.73
C ASP A 68 -14.28 10.39 -6.03
N ARG A 69 -15.28 9.97 -6.80
CA ARG A 69 -15.50 8.56 -7.16
C ARG A 69 -14.30 7.96 -7.89
N GLU A 70 -13.72 8.70 -8.84
CA GLU A 70 -12.60 8.19 -9.64
C GLU A 70 -11.34 8.01 -8.78
N ALA A 71 -11.15 8.85 -7.76
CA ALA A 71 -10.08 8.69 -6.79
C ALA A 71 -10.23 7.41 -5.94
N ILE A 72 -11.46 7.07 -5.52
CA ILE A 72 -11.69 5.82 -4.76
C ILE A 72 -11.38 4.59 -5.64
N TYR A 73 -11.86 4.56 -6.88
CA TYR A 73 -11.52 3.50 -7.82
C TYR A 73 -10.02 3.41 -8.07
N ARG A 74 -9.36 4.56 -8.23
CA ARG A 74 -7.92 4.60 -8.44
C ARG A 74 -7.13 4.18 -7.20
N PHE A 75 -7.64 4.43 -5.99
CA PHE A 75 -7.07 3.91 -4.77
C PHE A 75 -7.09 2.37 -4.77
N GLU A 76 -8.23 1.76 -5.13
CA GLU A 76 -8.32 0.30 -5.23
C GLU A 76 -7.39 -0.26 -6.33
N ASP A 77 -7.31 0.39 -7.49
CA ASP A 77 -6.38 -0.04 -8.55
C ASP A 77 -4.94 -0.09 -8.03
N ILE A 78 -4.50 0.96 -7.32
CA ILE A 78 -3.15 1.01 -6.77
C ILE A 78 -2.99 -0.04 -5.66
N LEU A 79 -3.96 -0.17 -4.74
CA LEU A 79 -3.94 -1.22 -3.72
C LEU A 79 -3.77 -2.61 -4.34
N ALA A 80 -4.55 -2.90 -5.39
CA ALA A 80 -4.49 -4.16 -6.10
C ALA A 80 -3.14 -4.37 -6.79
N GLU A 81 -2.59 -3.34 -7.45
CA GLU A 81 -1.23 -3.35 -8.02
C GLU A 81 -0.17 -3.68 -6.94
N LYS A 82 -0.27 -3.08 -5.74
CA LYS A 82 0.68 -3.32 -4.64
C LYS A 82 0.59 -4.74 -4.08
N LEU A 83 -0.62 -5.21 -3.80
CA LEU A 83 -0.85 -6.57 -3.30
C LEU A 83 -0.44 -7.62 -4.34
N HIS A 84 -0.77 -7.43 -5.62
CA HIS A 84 -0.40 -8.33 -6.71
C HIS A 84 1.12 -8.43 -6.88
N ALA A 85 1.86 -7.32 -6.70
CA ALA A 85 3.32 -7.34 -6.76
C ALA A 85 3.97 -8.17 -5.62
N LEU A 86 3.32 -8.25 -4.45
CA LEU A 86 3.73 -9.10 -3.33
C LEU A 86 3.26 -10.56 -3.47
N ASP A 87 2.32 -10.85 -4.39
CA ASP A 87 1.81 -12.19 -4.66
C ASP A 87 2.87 -13.03 -5.38
N THR A 88 3.85 -13.55 -4.64
CA THR A 88 4.92 -14.34 -5.23
C THR A 88 5.29 -15.51 -4.34
N ARG A 89 5.87 -16.53 -4.96
CA ARG A 89 6.38 -17.72 -4.28
C ARG A 89 7.35 -17.38 -3.14
N GLU A 90 8.26 -16.44 -3.36
CA GLU A 90 9.28 -16.05 -2.36
C GLU A 90 8.68 -15.30 -1.17
N HIS A 91 7.74 -14.39 -1.41
CA HIS A 91 7.03 -13.69 -0.33
C HIS A 91 6.16 -14.65 0.48
N CYS A 92 5.46 -15.58 -0.18
CA CYS A 92 4.70 -16.63 0.49
C CYS A 92 5.61 -17.54 1.34
N ARG A 93 6.76 -17.97 0.79
CA ARG A 93 7.75 -18.76 1.54
C ARG A 93 8.19 -18.05 2.82
N ALA A 94 8.36 -16.73 2.78
CA ALA A 94 8.74 -15.96 3.94
C ALA A 94 7.59 -15.81 4.97
N CYS A 95 6.34 -15.60 4.54
CA CYS A 95 5.17 -15.63 5.43
C CYS A 95 5.13 -16.88 6.31
N TYR A 96 5.39 -18.04 5.71
CA TYR A 96 5.31 -19.34 6.39
C TYR A 96 6.67 -19.91 6.79
N ALA A 97 7.74 -19.10 6.81
CA ALA A 97 9.07 -19.60 7.08
C ALA A 97 9.14 -20.39 8.40
N GLY A 98 9.52 -21.67 8.29
CA GLY A 98 9.58 -22.61 9.42
C GLY A 98 8.29 -23.40 9.70
N GLU A 99 7.20 -23.11 8.98
CA GLU A 99 5.90 -23.74 9.16
C GLU A 99 5.43 -24.50 7.91
N LEU A 100 5.42 -23.84 6.74
CA LEU A 100 4.95 -24.39 5.46
C LEU A 100 5.86 -23.93 4.31
N ASP A 101 5.93 -24.72 3.25
CA ASP A 101 6.73 -24.42 2.06
C ASP A 101 5.85 -24.42 0.78
N PRO A 102 5.75 -23.30 0.03
CA PRO A 102 4.98 -23.27 -1.22
C PRO A 102 5.53 -24.17 -2.34
N ASP A 103 6.74 -24.72 -2.19
CA ASP A 103 7.33 -25.75 -3.06
C ASP A 103 7.17 -27.17 -2.52
N ASP A 104 6.65 -27.37 -1.30
CA ASP A 104 6.19 -28.67 -0.83
C ASP A 104 4.71 -28.86 -1.17
N GLY A 105 4.44 -29.76 -2.11
CA GLY A 105 3.08 -30.02 -2.58
C GLY A 105 2.15 -30.65 -1.55
N ASP A 106 2.67 -31.13 -0.41
CA ASP A 106 1.87 -31.63 0.71
C ASP A 106 1.53 -30.54 1.73
N ASP A 107 2.11 -29.35 1.61
CA ASP A 107 1.80 -28.20 2.46
C ASP A 107 0.64 -27.38 1.87
N TYR A 108 -0.34 -27.05 2.71
CA TYR A 108 -1.48 -26.24 2.32
C TYR A 108 -1.23 -24.77 2.67
N ILE A 109 -1.05 -23.94 1.65
CA ILE A 109 -1.00 -22.49 1.78
C ILE A 109 -2.43 -21.93 1.69
N SER A 110 -2.87 -21.17 2.68
CA SER A 110 -4.19 -20.52 2.63
C SER A 110 -4.14 -19.24 1.78
N ALA A 111 -5.04 -19.14 0.79
CA ALA A 111 -5.12 -17.97 -0.10
C ALA A 111 -5.42 -16.70 0.70
N ASP A 112 -6.44 -16.77 1.55
CA ASP A 112 -6.92 -15.64 2.36
C ASP A 112 -5.83 -15.19 3.34
N ASP A 113 -5.21 -16.11 4.07
CA ASP A 113 -4.18 -15.81 5.06
C ASP A 113 -2.93 -15.15 4.42
N PHE A 114 -2.51 -15.62 3.24
CA PHE A 114 -1.42 -14.97 2.51
C PHE A 114 -1.82 -13.58 1.98
N LEU A 115 -3.07 -13.39 1.56
CA LEU A 115 -3.58 -12.08 1.15
C LEU A 115 -3.61 -11.10 2.33
N TYR A 116 -4.10 -11.52 3.49
CA TYR A 116 -4.20 -10.64 4.65
C TYR A 116 -2.83 -10.29 5.24
N GLN A 117 -1.85 -11.20 5.18
CA GLN A 117 -0.45 -10.88 5.50
C GLN A 117 0.16 -9.85 4.54
N ARG A 118 -0.16 -9.92 3.23
CA ARG A 118 0.27 -8.88 2.27
C ARG A 118 -0.38 -7.52 2.58
N CYS A 119 -1.60 -7.50 3.11
CA CYS A 119 -2.25 -6.25 3.56
C CYS A 119 -1.45 -5.57 4.68
N VAL A 120 -0.89 -6.34 5.63
CA VAL A 120 -0.01 -5.80 6.69
C VAL A 120 1.17 -5.02 6.10
N VAL A 121 1.78 -5.52 5.04
CA VAL A 121 2.91 -4.85 4.37
C VAL A 121 2.50 -3.49 3.82
N VAL A 122 1.33 -3.41 3.18
CA VAL A 122 0.82 -2.17 2.57
C VAL A 122 0.41 -1.15 3.64
N VAL A 123 -0.35 -1.55 4.66
CA VAL A 123 -0.82 -0.62 5.71
C VAL A 123 0.31 -0.04 6.57
N ASN A 124 1.46 -0.71 6.64
CA ASN A 124 2.66 -0.18 7.29
C ASN A 124 3.44 0.85 6.45
N GLY A 125 2.92 1.19 5.26
CA GLY A 125 3.35 2.32 4.47
C GLY A 125 4.46 2.01 3.46
N ARG A 126 4.75 3.04 2.67
CA ARG A 126 5.61 2.95 1.48
C ARG A 126 6.98 2.34 1.74
N GLU A 127 7.64 2.77 2.81
CA GLU A 127 9.03 2.39 3.10
C GLU A 127 9.13 0.90 3.46
N VAL A 128 8.16 0.40 4.25
CA VAL A 128 8.03 -1.02 4.58
C VAL A 128 7.71 -1.83 3.33
N TYR A 129 6.73 -1.38 2.55
CA TYR A 129 6.36 -2.00 1.29
C TYR A 129 7.55 -2.14 0.33
N GLU A 130 8.27 -1.05 0.06
CA GLU A 130 9.40 -1.05 -0.87
C GLU A 130 10.57 -1.91 -0.36
N ALA A 131 10.81 -1.95 0.96
CA ALA A 131 11.83 -2.80 1.55
C ALA A 131 11.52 -4.29 1.38
N ILE A 132 10.28 -4.69 1.67
CA ILE A 132 9.82 -6.08 1.60
C ILE A 132 9.71 -6.54 0.14
N LEU A 133 9.16 -5.70 -0.75
CA LEU A 133 9.08 -6.00 -2.17
C LEU A 133 10.46 -6.35 -2.77
N LYS A 134 11.50 -5.68 -2.28
CA LYS A 134 12.90 -5.92 -2.69
C LYS A 134 13.52 -7.14 -1.99
N ASP A 135 13.14 -7.41 -0.76
CA ASP A 135 13.69 -8.47 0.08
C ASP A 135 12.56 -9.23 0.79
N PRO A 136 12.04 -10.31 0.17
CA PRO A 136 10.94 -11.09 0.71
C PRO A 136 11.20 -11.65 2.10
N SER A 137 12.46 -11.83 2.51
CA SER A 137 12.81 -12.36 3.84
C SER A 137 12.37 -11.47 5.01
N GLN A 138 11.95 -10.24 4.71
CA GLN A 138 11.43 -9.28 5.69
C GLN A 138 9.90 -9.35 5.86
N MET A 139 9.21 -10.27 5.19
CA MET A 139 7.75 -10.45 5.38
C MET A 139 7.41 -10.65 6.86
N PRO A 140 6.36 -9.98 7.38
CA PRO A 140 5.86 -10.22 8.71
C PRO A 140 5.25 -11.62 8.79
N GLN A 141 5.39 -12.26 9.96
CA GLN A 141 4.77 -13.55 10.26
C GLN A 141 3.74 -13.38 11.36
N GLY A 142 2.62 -14.11 11.27
CA GLY A 142 1.59 -14.15 12.32
C GLY A 142 0.87 -12.82 12.56
N MET A 143 0.85 -11.93 11.56
CA MET A 143 0.08 -10.70 11.56
C MET A 143 -0.80 -10.68 10.31
N GLU A 144 -2.02 -10.16 10.45
CA GLU A 144 -2.94 -9.98 9.34
C GLU A 144 -3.62 -8.62 9.46
N PHE A 145 -4.17 -8.13 8.36
CA PHE A 145 -5.00 -6.93 8.36
C PHE A 145 -6.01 -6.99 7.20
N GLU A 146 -6.95 -7.95 7.27
CA GLU A 146 -8.01 -8.14 6.27
C GLU A 146 -8.81 -6.85 6.00
N ALA A 147 -9.06 -6.05 7.03
CA ALA A 147 -9.91 -4.86 6.99
C ALA A 147 -9.50 -3.83 5.90
N LEU A 148 -8.23 -3.82 5.47
CA LEU A 148 -7.80 -2.97 4.35
C LEU A 148 -8.61 -3.23 3.07
N LEU A 149 -9.05 -4.46 2.82
CA LEU A 149 -9.73 -4.85 1.59
C LEU A 149 -11.12 -4.24 1.46
N SER A 150 -11.80 -3.91 2.56
CA SER A 150 -13.13 -3.29 2.52
C SER A 150 -13.09 -1.76 2.39
N LEU A 151 -11.93 -1.15 2.63
CA LEU A 151 -11.76 0.30 2.65
C LEU A 151 -12.29 1.02 1.38
N PRO A 152 -12.00 0.56 0.13
CA PRO A 152 -12.50 1.25 -1.06
C PRO A 152 -14.03 1.18 -1.19
N SER A 153 -14.63 0.01 -0.93
CA SER A 153 -16.07 -0.17 -1.01
C SER A 153 -16.80 0.62 0.07
N GLU A 154 -16.30 0.59 1.31
CA GLU A 154 -16.88 1.36 2.42
C GLU A 154 -16.81 2.87 2.15
N ALA A 155 -15.67 3.36 1.66
CA ALA A 155 -15.51 4.78 1.33
C ALA A 155 -16.47 5.22 0.20
N PHE A 156 -16.68 4.37 -0.80
CA PHE A 156 -17.61 4.64 -1.89
C PHE A 156 -19.06 4.65 -1.43
N GLU A 157 -19.46 3.67 -0.62
CA GLU A 157 -20.81 3.56 -0.06
C GLU A 157 -21.10 4.75 0.87
N GLU A 158 -20.17 5.13 1.74
CA GLU A 158 -20.31 6.33 2.59
C GLU A 158 -20.48 7.60 1.75
N LYS A 159 -19.70 7.71 0.67
CA LYS A 159 -19.74 8.87 -0.23
C LYS A 159 -21.05 8.98 -1.00
N THR A 160 -21.53 7.87 -1.55
CA THR A 160 -22.53 7.88 -2.62
C THR A 160 -23.88 7.32 -2.19
N GLY A 161 -23.92 6.45 -1.19
CA GLY A 161 -25.07 5.62 -0.84
C GLY A 161 -25.41 4.55 -1.89
N GLU A 162 -24.51 4.28 -2.84
CA GLU A 162 -24.65 3.28 -3.92
C GLU A 162 -23.74 2.07 -3.64
N GLU A 163 -24.10 0.91 -4.19
CA GLU A 163 -23.28 -0.31 -4.12
C GLU A 163 -21.98 -0.16 -4.94
N TYR A 164 -20.88 -0.67 -4.41
CA TYR A 164 -19.58 -0.66 -5.07
C TYR A 164 -19.46 -1.76 -6.14
N ASP A 165 -19.17 -1.37 -7.38
CA ASP A 165 -19.11 -2.29 -8.54
C ASP A 165 -17.81 -2.19 -9.35
N HIS A 166 -16.82 -1.44 -8.87
CA HIS A 166 -15.53 -1.33 -9.54
C HIS A 166 -14.73 -2.63 -9.43
N VAL A 167 -13.96 -2.92 -10.47
CA VAL A 167 -13.09 -4.09 -10.53
C VAL A 167 -11.71 -3.61 -10.96
N PRO A 168 -10.66 -3.82 -10.15
CA PRO A 168 -9.32 -3.36 -10.48
C PRO A 168 -8.76 -4.09 -11.72
N PRO A 169 -7.83 -3.47 -12.48
CA PRO A 169 -7.22 -4.06 -13.67
C PRO A 169 -6.43 -5.35 -13.42
N VAL A 170 -5.99 -5.56 -12.18
CA VAL A 170 -5.30 -6.78 -11.73
C VAL A 170 -6.01 -7.32 -10.50
N SER A 171 -6.04 -8.65 -10.35
CA SER A 171 -6.55 -9.28 -9.14
C SER A 171 -5.50 -9.22 -8.03
N TYR A 172 -5.91 -8.80 -6.83
CA TYR A 172 -5.07 -8.89 -5.63
C TYR A 172 -5.09 -10.28 -4.98
N GLU A 173 -6.05 -11.14 -5.38
CA GLU A 173 -6.20 -12.49 -4.85
C GLU A 173 -4.89 -13.28 -4.94
N SER A 174 -4.66 -14.13 -3.94
CA SER A 174 -3.44 -14.93 -3.90
C SER A 174 -3.36 -15.88 -5.09
N PHE A 175 -2.14 -16.09 -5.59
CA PHE A 175 -1.80 -16.95 -6.73
C PHE A 175 -2.23 -16.41 -8.12
N GLU A 176 -2.66 -15.16 -8.22
CA GLU A 176 -3.07 -14.52 -9.47
C GLU A 176 -1.89 -13.89 -10.24
N ASN A 177 -0.78 -13.56 -9.57
CA ASN A 177 0.46 -13.16 -10.21
C ASN A 177 1.18 -14.40 -10.75
N THR A 178 0.68 -14.90 -11.88
CA THR A 178 1.18 -16.10 -12.54
C THR A 178 2.70 -16.09 -12.80
N ALA A 179 3.30 -14.92 -13.02
CA ALA A 179 4.74 -14.77 -13.18
C ALA A 179 5.49 -14.95 -11.85
N GLY A 180 4.99 -14.36 -10.76
CA GLY A 180 5.51 -14.50 -9.41
C GLY A 180 5.41 -15.91 -8.83
N TRP A 181 4.59 -16.76 -9.45
CA TRP A 181 4.32 -18.14 -9.03
C TRP A 181 4.87 -19.22 -9.96
N ALA A 182 5.62 -18.85 -10.99
CA ALA A 182 6.24 -19.80 -11.92
C ALA A 182 7.01 -20.92 -11.16
N PRO A 183 6.86 -22.20 -11.55
CA PRO A 183 7.57 -23.29 -10.91
C PRO A 183 9.09 -23.14 -11.02
N THR A 184 9.81 -23.57 -9.98
CA THR A 184 11.26 -23.64 -9.95
C THR A 184 11.73 -25.10 -10.06
N SER A 185 13.04 -25.34 -10.02
CA SER A 185 13.57 -26.71 -9.90
C SER A 185 13.22 -27.38 -8.57
N ASP A 186 12.84 -26.59 -7.56
CA ASP A 186 12.58 -27.06 -6.21
C ASP A 186 11.10 -27.37 -5.99
N THR A 187 10.20 -26.91 -6.87
CA THR A 187 8.76 -27.16 -6.78
C THR A 187 8.43 -28.65 -6.89
N ARG A 188 7.77 -29.19 -5.85
CA ARG A 188 7.34 -30.59 -5.76
C ARG A 188 5.82 -30.69 -5.87
N GLY A 189 5.35 -31.72 -6.58
CA GLY A 189 3.95 -32.10 -6.57
C GLY A 189 3.58 -32.81 -5.27
N GLY A 190 2.31 -32.74 -4.86
CA GLY A 190 1.83 -33.40 -3.64
C GLY A 190 0.31 -33.38 -3.52
N LYS A 191 -0.21 -33.53 -2.30
CA LYS A 191 -1.65 -33.59 -2.01
C LYS A 191 -2.41 -32.32 -2.42
N TYR A 192 -1.76 -31.17 -2.33
CA TYR A 192 -2.34 -29.86 -2.60
C TYR A 192 -1.81 -29.21 -3.90
N THR A 193 -0.85 -29.83 -4.60
CA THR A 193 -0.29 -29.34 -5.87
C THR A 193 -0.18 -30.45 -6.93
N GLY A 194 -0.43 -30.16 -8.21
CA GLY A 194 -0.40 -31.18 -9.27
C GLY A 194 -0.36 -30.63 -10.70
N PRO A 195 -0.17 -31.46 -11.74
CA PRO A 195 0.02 -31.02 -13.13
C PRO A 195 -1.16 -30.25 -13.74
N ASN A 196 -2.35 -30.33 -13.12
CA ASN A 196 -3.55 -29.59 -13.50
C ASN A 196 -4.02 -28.60 -12.42
N ILE A 197 -3.23 -28.43 -11.36
CA ILE A 197 -3.47 -27.50 -10.27
C ILE A 197 -2.29 -26.54 -10.36
N PRO A 198 -2.46 -25.31 -10.90
CA PRO A 198 -1.47 -24.26 -10.67
C PRO A 198 -1.15 -24.23 -9.16
N PRO A 199 -0.09 -23.57 -8.68
CA PRO A 199 -0.01 -23.27 -7.24
C PRO A 199 -1.31 -22.62 -6.66
N GLY A 200 -2.25 -22.18 -7.53
CA GLY A 200 -3.68 -21.98 -7.27
C GLY A 200 -4.43 -23.16 -6.64
N ASN A 201 -4.25 -23.28 -5.34
CA ASN A 201 -5.26 -23.46 -4.32
C ASN A 201 -6.70 -23.74 -4.82
N ARG A 202 -7.17 -24.97 -4.61
CA ARG A 202 -8.59 -25.17 -4.32
C ARG A 202 -8.67 -25.87 -2.98
N ARG A 203 -9.42 -25.26 -2.05
CA ARG A 203 -9.84 -25.87 -0.78
C ARG A 203 -10.12 -27.36 -1.01
N PRO A 204 -9.62 -28.27 -0.17
CA PRO A 204 -10.08 -29.65 -0.20
C PRO A 204 -11.59 -29.63 0.04
N THR A 205 -12.36 -30.01 -0.97
CA THR A 205 -13.80 -30.27 -0.82
C THR A 205 -14.03 -31.54 -0.02
#